data_AF-U4THM0-F1
#
_entry.id   AF-U4THM0-F1
#
_cell.length_a   1.000
_cell.length_b   1.000
_cell.length_c   1.000
_cell.angle_alpha   90.00
_cell.angle_beta   90.00
_cell.angle_gamma   90.00
#
_symmetry.space_group_name_H-M   'P 1'
#
loop_
_entity.id
_entity.type
_entity.pdbx_description
1 polymer ?
#
loop_
_entity_poly.entity_id
_entity_poly.type
_entity_poly.pdbx_seq_one_letter_code
_entity_poly.pdbx_strand_id
1 'polypeptide(L)'
;MMSTVMIVLLVIGGGMALVGLVWLIAALLRKRRWQQPVLVFTVGALVALLTFTGLGALVTDERAQSVAEKTSAQAAADASASTSAAASRRAESQADIQSSRAAADQAASQSAADASSVAAASASAAASSSRSAASAASASSAAASRSSQEAASASSASSRSQEQAVVGDTRTHQYYPATAVPDTVPASARASFSDAQAAASAGFSAATGQ
;
A
#
# COMPACT_ATOMS: atom_id res chain seq x y z
N MET A 1 5.27 -43.54 47.08
CA MET A 1 5.67 -44.70 47.91
C MET A 1 4.52 -45.32 48.74
N MET A 2 3.26 -44.86 48.62
CA MET A 2 2.12 -45.43 49.37
C MET A 2 1.43 -46.64 48.70
N SER A 3 1.71 -46.95 47.43
CA SER A 3 0.95 -47.97 46.68
C SER A 3 1.28 -49.42 47.03
N THR A 4 2.52 -49.77 47.29
CA THR A 4 2.91 -51.17 47.51
C THR A 4 2.44 -51.70 48.88
N VAL A 5 2.46 -50.85 49.91
CA VAL A 5 2.05 -51.26 51.27
C VAL A 5 0.54 -51.47 51.37
N MET A 6 -0.28 -50.66 50.67
CA MET A 6 -1.73 -50.87 50.64
C MET A 6 -2.13 -52.14 49.90
N ILE A 7 -1.47 -52.45 48.78
CA ILE A 7 -1.75 -53.68 48.01
C ILE A 7 -1.40 -54.92 48.84
N VAL A 8 -0.26 -54.91 49.52
CA VAL A 8 0.16 -56.05 50.39
C VAL A 8 -0.81 -56.24 51.57
N LEU A 9 -1.25 -55.17 52.22
CA LEU A 9 -2.24 -55.26 53.31
C LEU A 9 -3.59 -55.80 52.83
N LEU A 10 -4.03 -55.43 51.63
CA LEU A 10 -5.31 -55.89 51.07
C LEU A 10 -5.25 -57.38 50.71
N VAL A 11 -4.12 -57.85 50.16
CA VAL A 11 -3.91 -59.28 49.86
C VAL A 11 -3.82 -60.12 51.14
N ILE A 12 -3.12 -59.64 52.18
CA ILE A 12 -3.01 -60.36 53.45
C ILE A 12 -4.36 -60.40 54.19
N GLY A 13 -5.09 -59.28 54.20
CA GLY A 13 -6.43 -59.19 54.79
C GLY A 13 -7.44 -60.11 54.09
N GLY A 14 -7.42 -60.15 52.75
CA GLY A 14 -8.27 -61.03 51.95
C GLY A 14 -7.96 -62.51 52.16
N GLY A 15 -6.67 -62.86 52.28
CA GLY A 15 -6.24 -64.24 52.55
C GLY A 15 -6.74 -64.76 53.90
N MET A 16 -6.64 -63.95 54.95
CA MET A 16 -7.13 -64.34 56.29
C MET A 16 -8.65 -64.48 56.35
N ALA A 17 -9.40 -63.65 55.61
CA ALA A 17 -10.86 -63.79 55.51
C ALA A 17 -11.27 -65.10 54.83
N LEU A 18 -10.55 -65.51 53.77
CA LEU A 18 -10.81 -66.79 53.08
C LEU A 18 -10.50 -67.99 53.97
N VAL A 19 -9.38 -67.97 54.69
CA VAL A 19 -9.02 -69.05 55.63
C VAL A 19 -10.06 -69.13 56.76
N GLY A 20 -10.52 -68.01 57.29
CA GLY A 20 -11.59 -67.95 58.29
C GLY A 20 -12.92 -68.50 57.75
N LEU A 21 -13.28 -68.19 56.51
CA LEU A 21 -14.50 -68.69 55.87
C LEU A 21 -14.44 -70.21 55.64
N VAL A 22 -13.32 -70.73 55.14
CA VAL A 22 -13.11 -72.17 54.94
C VAL A 22 -13.13 -72.91 56.28
N TRP A 23 -12.51 -72.34 57.32
CA TRP A 23 -12.53 -72.92 58.66
C TRP A 23 -13.92 -72.88 59.29
N LEU A 24 -14.70 -71.81 59.07
CA LEU A 24 -16.09 -71.69 59.51
C LEU A 24 -16.98 -72.75 58.85
N ILE A 25 -16.82 -72.95 57.54
CA ILE A 25 -17.52 -74.00 56.79
C ILE A 25 -17.13 -75.38 57.35
N ALA A 26 -15.83 -75.65 57.50
CA ALA A 26 -15.34 -76.90 58.06
C ALA A 26 -15.81 -77.13 59.51
N ALA A 27 -15.89 -76.10 60.35
CA ALA A 27 -16.43 -76.18 61.71
C ALA A 27 -17.94 -76.43 61.73
N LEU A 28 -18.69 -75.82 60.81
CA LEU A 28 -20.12 -76.10 60.61
C LEU A 28 -20.34 -77.55 60.16
N LEU A 29 -19.44 -78.10 59.33
CA LEU A 29 -19.46 -79.51 58.92
C LEU A 29 -19.03 -80.45 60.05
N ARG A 30 -18.01 -80.09 60.84
CA ARG A 30 -17.45 -80.92 61.93
C ARG A 30 -18.39 -81.04 63.13
N LYS A 31 -19.20 -80.01 63.41
CA LYS A 31 -20.12 -80.01 64.56
C LYS A 31 -21.50 -80.61 64.24
N ARG A 32 -21.72 -81.09 63.02
CA ARG A 32 -23.03 -81.53 62.54
C ARG A 32 -23.24 -83.02 62.78
N ARG A 33 -23.64 -83.34 64.01
CA ARG A 33 -24.52 -84.48 64.26
C ARG A 33 -25.71 -84.34 63.32
N TRP A 34 -25.83 -85.31 62.41
CA TRP A 34 -26.93 -85.47 61.48
C TRP A 34 -28.25 -85.30 62.23
N GLN A 35 -29.23 -84.58 61.66
CA GLN A 35 -30.69 -84.83 61.83
C GLN A 35 -31.63 -83.74 61.27
N GLN A 36 -31.20 -82.69 60.56
CA GLN A 36 -32.18 -81.76 59.93
C GLN A 36 -31.88 -81.43 58.46
N PRO A 37 -32.54 -82.12 57.50
CA PRO A 37 -32.41 -81.86 56.06
C PRO A 37 -32.93 -80.47 55.65
N VAL A 38 -33.88 -79.92 56.42
CA VAL A 38 -34.43 -78.58 56.20
C VAL A 38 -33.35 -77.50 56.25
N LEU A 39 -32.38 -77.65 57.15
CA LEU A 39 -31.31 -76.67 57.35
C LEU A 39 -30.21 -76.79 56.28
N VAL A 40 -30.08 -77.93 55.62
CA VAL A 40 -29.21 -78.09 54.43
C VAL A 40 -29.85 -77.38 53.23
N PHE A 41 -31.16 -77.54 53.05
CA PHE A 41 -31.89 -76.92 51.95
C PHE A 41 -31.93 -75.39 52.06
N THR A 42 -32.17 -74.83 53.26
CA THR A 42 -32.17 -73.37 53.43
C THR A 42 -30.79 -72.76 53.21
N VAL A 43 -29.72 -73.39 53.70
CA VAL A 43 -28.36 -72.92 53.46
C VAL A 43 -27.96 -73.11 51.99
N GLY A 44 -28.32 -74.23 51.37
CA GLY A 44 -28.08 -74.47 49.94
C GLY A 44 -28.82 -73.47 49.05
N ALA A 45 -30.09 -73.17 49.37
CA ALA A 45 -30.87 -72.15 48.68
C ALA A 45 -30.29 -70.75 48.90
N LEU A 46 -29.83 -70.42 50.11
CA LEU A 46 -29.20 -69.13 50.39
C LEU A 46 -27.88 -68.97 49.63
N VAL A 47 -27.06 -70.02 49.55
CA VAL A 47 -25.80 -70.03 48.79
C VAL A 47 -26.08 -69.95 47.28
N ALA A 48 -27.09 -70.65 46.79
CA ALA A 48 -27.54 -70.56 45.40
C ALA A 48 -28.06 -69.15 45.07
N LEU A 49 -28.81 -68.53 45.98
CA LEU A 49 -29.29 -67.16 45.81
C LEU A 49 -28.13 -66.14 45.82
N LEU A 50 -27.14 -66.33 46.70
CA LEU A 50 -25.95 -65.47 46.77
C LEU A 50 -25.08 -65.60 45.52
N THR A 51 -24.92 -66.82 45.01
CA THR A 51 -24.16 -67.06 43.77
C THR A 51 -24.89 -66.52 42.54
N PHE A 52 -26.22 -66.68 42.46
CA PHE A 52 -27.01 -66.14 41.35
C PHE A 52 -27.10 -64.60 41.38
N THR A 53 -27.21 -64.01 42.58
CA THR A 53 -27.19 -62.54 42.76
C THR A 53 -25.79 -61.96 42.51
N GLY A 54 -24.73 -62.69 42.88
CA GLY A 54 -23.34 -62.28 42.62
C GLY A 54 -22.96 -62.35 41.14
N LEU A 55 -23.46 -63.32 40.37
CA LEU A 55 -23.22 -63.39 38.92
C LEU A 55 -24.03 -62.35 38.12
N GLY A 56 -25.25 -62.00 38.58
CA GLY A 56 -26.04 -60.92 37.97
C GLY A 56 -25.40 -59.54 38.12
N ALA A 57 -24.73 -59.28 39.25
CA ALA A 57 -23.97 -58.05 39.47
C ALA A 57 -22.72 -57.98 38.60
N LEU A 58 -21.96 -59.08 38.44
CA LEU A 58 -20.76 -59.12 37.60
C LEU A 58 -21.05 -58.86 36.11
N VAL A 59 -22.14 -59.43 35.57
CA VAL A 59 -22.54 -59.21 34.16
C VAL A 59 -23.09 -57.80 33.93
N THR A 60 -23.68 -57.18 34.97
CA THR A 60 -24.16 -55.80 34.91
C THR A 60 -22.99 -54.81 35.01
N ASP A 61 -21.98 -55.11 35.83
CA ASP A 61 -20.74 -54.31 35.91
C ASP A 61 -19.93 -54.39 34.61
N GLU A 62 -19.76 -55.56 33.99
CA GLU A 62 -19.05 -55.64 32.70
C GLU A 62 -19.78 -54.89 31.56
N ARG A 63 -21.13 -54.94 31.53
CA ARG A 63 -21.89 -54.13 30.57
C ARG A 63 -21.83 -52.65 30.89
N ALA A 64 -21.90 -52.25 32.16
CA ALA A 64 -21.78 -50.85 32.57
C ALA A 64 -20.38 -50.29 32.28
N GLN A 65 -19.33 -51.09 32.52
CA GLN A 65 -17.95 -50.75 32.22
C GLN A 65 -17.71 -50.68 30.70
N SER A 66 -18.28 -51.60 29.91
CA SER A 66 -18.21 -51.55 28.44
C SER A 66 -18.95 -50.36 27.83
N VAL A 67 -20.09 -49.96 28.41
CA VAL A 67 -20.83 -48.75 27.99
C VAL A 67 -20.06 -47.49 28.40
N ALA A 68 -19.54 -47.42 29.63
CA ALA A 68 -18.73 -46.30 30.11
C ALA A 68 -17.44 -46.13 29.28
N GLU A 69 -16.78 -47.23 28.94
CA GLU A 69 -15.57 -47.22 28.10
C GLU A 69 -15.89 -46.73 26.68
N LYS A 70 -16.98 -47.21 26.06
CA LYS A 70 -17.45 -46.71 24.77
C LYS A 70 -17.81 -45.23 24.81
N THR A 71 -18.50 -44.76 25.84
CA THR A 71 -18.85 -43.34 26.01
C THR A 71 -17.61 -42.48 26.23
N SER A 72 -16.62 -42.96 27.00
CA SER A 72 -15.35 -42.25 27.21
C SER A 72 -14.49 -42.19 25.95
N ALA A 73 -14.45 -43.26 25.16
CA ALA A 73 -13.76 -43.30 23.88
C ALA A 73 -14.42 -42.36 22.86
N GLN A 74 -15.75 -42.28 22.87
CA GLN A 74 -16.50 -41.38 22.00
C GLN A 74 -16.31 -39.91 22.41
N ALA A 75 -16.37 -39.60 23.71
CA ALA A 75 -16.07 -38.26 24.22
C ALA A 75 -14.62 -37.82 23.90
N ALA A 76 -13.66 -38.74 23.97
CA ALA A 76 -12.27 -38.47 23.56
C ALA A 76 -12.13 -38.25 22.05
N ALA A 77 -12.88 -38.99 21.23
CA ALA A 77 -12.93 -38.80 19.78
C ALA A 77 -13.57 -37.45 19.41
N ASP A 78 -14.67 -37.06 20.05
CA ASP A 78 -15.35 -35.79 19.85
C ASP A 78 -14.48 -34.60 20.31
N ALA A 79 -13.77 -34.75 21.44
CA ALA A 79 -12.80 -33.76 21.91
C ALA A 79 -11.61 -33.61 20.93
N SER A 80 -11.15 -34.71 20.35
CA SER A 80 -10.09 -34.69 19.33
C SER A 80 -10.55 -34.04 18.03
N ALA A 81 -11.77 -34.33 17.58
CA ALA A 81 -12.38 -33.75 16.39
C ALA A 81 -12.67 -32.24 16.54
N SER A 82 -13.13 -31.79 17.71
CA SER A 82 -13.33 -30.36 17.97
C SER A 82 -12.01 -29.59 18.03
N THR A 83 -10.96 -30.20 18.59
CA THR A 83 -9.62 -29.61 18.63
C THR A 83 -9.00 -29.49 17.23
N SER A 84 -9.14 -30.53 16.39
CA SER A 84 -8.65 -30.48 15.00
C SER A 84 -9.43 -29.45 14.18
N ALA A 85 -10.76 -29.40 14.32
CA ALA A 85 -11.58 -28.39 13.66
C ALA A 85 -11.22 -26.95 14.09
N ALA A 86 -10.92 -26.72 15.37
CA ALA A 86 -10.46 -25.43 15.87
C ALA A 86 -9.06 -25.06 15.32
N ALA A 87 -8.16 -26.05 15.21
CA ALA A 87 -6.84 -25.85 14.60
C ALA A 87 -6.94 -25.50 13.11
N SER A 88 -7.80 -26.19 12.36
CA SER A 88 -8.08 -25.89 10.94
C SER A 88 -8.63 -24.49 10.75
N ARG A 89 -9.65 -24.09 11.54
CA ARG A 89 -10.21 -22.72 11.49
C ARG A 89 -9.17 -21.65 11.81
N ARG A 90 -8.26 -21.95 12.73
CA ARG A 90 -7.15 -21.04 13.07
C ARG A 90 -6.16 -20.93 11.91
N ALA A 91 -5.83 -22.03 11.25
CA ALA A 91 -4.97 -22.03 10.08
C ALA A 91 -5.60 -21.26 8.90
N GLU A 92 -6.89 -21.49 8.62
CA GLU A 92 -7.65 -20.75 7.61
C GLU A 92 -7.66 -19.25 7.91
N SER A 93 -7.97 -18.85 9.15
CA SER A 93 -7.95 -17.43 9.53
C SER A 93 -6.56 -16.78 9.36
N GLN A 94 -5.48 -17.54 9.60
CA GLN A 94 -4.13 -17.03 9.36
C GLN A 94 -3.81 -16.89 7.87
N ALA A 95 -4.27 -17.84 7.04
CA ALA A 95 -4.12 -17.76 5.60
C ALA A 95 -4.89 -16.56 5.02
N ASP A 96 -6.12 -16.31 5.49
CA ASP A 96 -6.92 -15.15 5.07
C ASP A 96 -6.26 -13.83 5.44
N ILE A 97 -5.69 -13.73 6.65
CA ILE A 97 -4.94 -12.54 7.09
C ILE A 97 -3.70 -12.34 6.22
N GLN A 98 -2.94 -13.40 5.92
CA GLN A 98 -1.75 -13.30 5.07
C GLN A 98 -2.10 -12.90 3.64
N SER A 99 -3.15 -13.48 3.06
CA SER A 99 -3.64 -13.13 1.73
C SER A 99 -4.08 -11.66 1.67
N SER A 100 -4.81 -11.20 2.67
CA SER A 100 -5.25 -9.80 2.78
C SER A 100 -4.08 -8.83 2.90
N ARG A 101 -3.04 -9.19 3.67
CA ARG A 101 -1.81 -8.39 3.77
C ARG A 101 -1.05 -8.34 2.45
N ALA A 102 -0.90 -9.46 1.75
CA ALA A 102 -0.25 -9.50 0.45
C ALA A 102 -0.99 -8.66 -0.60
N ALA A 103 -2.32 -8.72 -0.62
CA ALA A 103 -3.15 -7.88 -1.47
C ALA A 103 -3.00 -6.39 -1.13
N ALA A 104 -2.97 -6.04 0.17
CA ALA A 104 -2.73 -4.67 0.62
C ALA A 104 -1.34 -4.15 0.22
N ASP A 105 -0.29 -4.96 0.35
CA ASP A 105 1.07 -4.61 -0.05
C ASP A 105 1.18 -4.41 -1.57
N GLN A 106 0.49 -5.23 -2.36
CA GLN A 106 0.41 -5.06 -3.81
C GLN A 106 -0.33 -3.77 -4.19
N ALA A 107 -1.44 -3.46 -3.52
CA ALA A 107 -2.19 -2.22 -3.75
C ALA A 107 -1.37 -0.98 -3.34
N ALA A 108 -0.64 -1.06 -2.23
CA ALA A 108 0.27 0.00 -1.78
C ALA A 108 1.42 0.22 -2.78
N SER A 109 2.00 -0.88 -3.30
CA SER A 109 3.07 -0.82 -4.30
C SER A 109 2.59 -0.22 -5.62
N GLN A 110 1.37 -0.57 -6.06
CA GLN A 110 0.73 0.04 -7.24
C GLN A 110 0.49 1.53 -7.02
N SER A 111 -0.11 1.90 -5.90
CA SER A 111 -0.36 3.31 -5.55
C SER A 111 0.93 4.14 -5.51
N ALA A 112 2.03 3.57 -5.02
CA ALA A 112 3.33 4.21 -5.02
C ALA A 112 3.91 4.37 -6.44
N ALA A 113 3.74 3.36 -7.30
CA ALA A 113 4.15 3.42 -8.71
C ALA A 113 3.35 4.46 -9.49
N ASP A 114 2.03 4.52 -9.28
CA ASP A 114 1.14 5.51 -9.87
C ASP A 114 1.54 6.92 -9.44
N ALA A 115 1.74 7.14 -8.13
CA ALA A 115 2.21 8.43 -7.60
C ALA A 115 3.56 8.85 -8.21
N SER A 116 4.49 7.90 -8.37
CA SER A 116 5.79 8.14 -9.02
C SER A 116 5.63 8.53 -10.49
N SER A 117 4.76 7.83 -11.23
CA SER A 117 4.51 8.13 -12.65
C SER A 117 3.88 9.52 -12.85
N VAL A 118 2.96 9.92 -11.97
CA VAL A 118 2.33 11.25 -11.97
C VAL A 118 3.37 12.33 -11.64
N ALA A 119 4.23 12.09 -10.64
CA ALA A 119 5.32 12.99 -10.31
C ALA A 119 6.27 13.18 -11.50
N ALA A 120 6.68 12.10 -12.17
CA ALA A 120 7.53 12.16 -13.35
C ALA A 120 6.87 12.90 -14.53
N ALA A 121 5.57 12.68 -14.75
CA ALA A 121 4.80 13.39 -15.78
C ALA A 121 4.71 14.89 -15.48
N SER A 122 4.46 15.26 -14.22
CA SER A 122 4.39 16.67 -13.78
C SER A 122 5.73 17.38 -13.94
N ALA A 123 6.84 16.72 -13.62
CA ALA A 123 8.18 17.26 -13.82
C ALA A 123 8.49 17.45 -15.31
N SER A 124 8.08 16.51 -16.16
CA SER A 124 8.24 16.60 -17.62
C SER A 124 7.42 17.75 -18.22
N ALA A 125 6.19 17.95 -17.74
CA ALA A 125 5.36 19.09 -18.13
C ALA A 125 5.97 20.42 -17.69
N ALA A 126 6.49 20.52 -16.47
CA ALA A 126 7.18 21.71 -15.97
C ALA A 126 8.45 22.03 -16.77
N ALA A 127 9.25 21.01 -17.09
CA ALA A 127 10.44 21.17 -17.93
C ALA A 127 10.08 21.63 -19.35
N SER A 128 9.01 21.09 -19.93
CA SER A 128 8.51 21.50 -21.25
C SER A 128 8.01 22.95 -21.23
N SER A 129 7.24 23.34 -20.22
CA SER A 129 6.78 24.72 -20.00
C SER A 129 7.96 25.68 -19.87
N SER A 130 9.01 25.30 -19.13
CA SER A 130 10.23 26.10 -18.96
C SER A 130 10.96 26.32 -20.29
N ARG A 131 11.05 25.28 -21.13
CA ARG A 131 11.65 25.39 -22.48
C ARG A 131 10.83 26.30 -23.39
N SER A 132 9.50 26.21 -23.35
CA SER A 132 8.60 27.09 -24.10
C SER A 132 8.70 28.54 -23.64
N ALA A 133 8.85 28.80 -22.34
CA ALA A 133 9.07 30.15 -21.82
C ALA A 133 10.43 30.71 -22.27
N ALA A 134 11.49 29.89 -22.23
CA ALA A 134 12.81 30.30 -22.69
C ALA A 134 12.85 30.59 -24.20
N SER A 135 12.14 29.81 -25.02
CA SER A 135 12.05 30.06 -26.46
C SER A 135 11.24 31.33 -26.76
N ALA A 136 10.15 31.58 -26.04
CA ALA A 136 9.39 32.82 -26.16
C ALA A 136 10.22 34.05 -25.75
N ALA A 137 10.97 33.96 -24.65
CA ALA A 137 11.87 35.03 -24.22
C ALA A 137 12.98 35.31 -25.25
N SER A 138 13.54 34.25 -25.86
CA SER A 138 14.55 34.36 -26.92
C SER A 138 13.97 35.03 -28.17
N ALA A 139 12.77 34.64 -28.58
CA ALA A 139 12.07 35.25 -29.71
C ALA A 139 11.76 36.74 -29.45
N SER A 140 11.30 37.08 -28.24
CA SER A 140 11.06 38.47 -27.83
C SER A 140 12.33 39.30 -27.86
N SER A 141 13.46 38.75 -27.40
CA SER A 141 14.75 39.45 -27.39
C SER A 141 15.29 39.67 -28.81
N ALA A 142 15.10 38.69 -29.70
CA ALA A 142 15.43 38.83 -31.12
C ALA A 142 14.56 39.88 -31.81
N ALA A 143 13.25 39.93 -31.51
CA ALA A 143 12.35 40.94 -32.03
C ALA A 143 12.72 42.35 -31.55
N ALA A 144 13.03 42.52 -30.26
CA ALA A 144 13.52 43.78 -29.71
C ALA A 144 14.84 44.22 -30.38
N SER A 145 15.77 43.28 -30.60
CA SER A 145 17.04 43.58 -31.27
C SER A 145 16.85 44.04 -32.71
N ARG A 146 15.92 43.43 -33.46
CA ARG A 146 15.56 43.86 -34.81
C ARG A 146 14.95 45.25 -34.81
N SER A 147 14.02 45.52 -33.90
CA SER A 147 13.39 46.84 -33.77
C SER A 147 14.43 47.94 -33.48
N SER A 148 15.39 47.69 -32.60
CA SER A 148 16.49 48.64 -32.33
C SER A 148 17.38 48.88 -33.56
N GLN A 149 17.70 47.84 -34.33
CA GLN A 149 18.49 47.97 -35.57
C GLN A 149 17.73 48.77 -36.63
N GLU A 150 16.43 48.55 -36.75
CA GLU A 150 15.56 49.23 -37.71
C GLU A 150 15.39 50.70 -37.35
N ALA A 151 15.22 51.02 -36.05
CA ALA A 151 15.21 52.39 -35.55
C ALA A 151 16.57 53.10 -35.77
N ALA A 152 17.69 52.42 -35.55
CA ALA A 152 19.02 52.97 -35.82
C ALA A 152 19.25 53.21 -37.34
N SER A 153 18.76 52.31 -38.18
CA SER A 153 18.84 52.43 -39.65
C SER A 153 17.96 53.56 -40.16
N ALA A 154 16.74 53.71 -39.63
CA ALA A 154 15.85 54.82 -39.94
C ALA A 154 16.43 56.17 -39.48
N SER A 155 17.02 56.20 -38.29
CA SER A 155 17.67 57.42 -37.75
C SER A 155 18.86 57.85 -38.61
N SER A 156 19.73 56.90 -38.98
CA SER A 156 20.89 57.19 -39.84
C SER A 156 20.50 57.56 -41.28
N ALA A 157 19.43 56.97 -41.83
CA ALA A 157 18.87 57.40 -43.10
C ALA A 157 18.31 58.83 -43.03
N SER A 158 17.55 59.15 -41.97
CA SER A 158 17.01 60.51 -41.75
C SER A 158 18.12 61.55 -41.58
N SER A 159 19.18 61.25 -40.83
CA SER A 159 20.33 62.16 -40.69
C SER A 159 20.98 62.46 -42.04
N ARG A 160 21.24 61.43 -42.86
CA ARG A 160 21.83 61.62 -44.20
C ARG A 160 20.90 62.42 -45.12
N SER A 161 19.59 62.18 -45.08
CA SER A 161 18.63 62.96 -45.87
C SER A 161 18.60 64.43 -45.46
N GLN A 162 18.76 64.75 -44.17
CA GLN A 162 18.84 66.13 -43.70
C GLN A 162 20.16 66.81 -44.08
N GLU A 163 21.28 66.06 -44.09
CA GLU A 163 22.59 66.56 -44.53
C GLU A 163 22.65 66.81 -46.04
N GLN A 164 21.90 66.03 -46.83
CA GLN A 164 21.83 66.18 -48.28
C GLN A 164 20.83 67.25 -48.74
N ALA A 165 19.84 67.58 -47.90
CA ALA A 165 18.85 68.61 -48.22
C ALA A 165 19.51 69.97 -48.50
N VAL A 166 19.04 70.64 -49.54
CA VAL A 166 19.53 71.97 -49.93
C VAL A 166 18.36 72.94 -50.06
N VAL A 167 18.67 74.22 -49.87
CA VAL A 167 17.72 75.33 -50.02
C VAL A 167 18.21 76.23 -51.14
N GLY A 168 17.39 76.39 -52.17
CA GLY A 168 17.58 77.34 -53.25
C GLY A 168 17.03 78.72 -52.92
N ASP A 169 17.78 79.77 -53.23
CA ASP A 169 17.30 81.13 -53.28
C ASP A 169 16.75 81.44 -54.68
N THR A 170 15.44 81.63 -54.75
CA THR A 170 14.72 81.92 -56.01
C THR A 170 15.09 83.26 -56.64
N ARG A 171 15.76 84.16 -55.93
CA ARG A 171 16.17 85.47 -56.45
C ARG A 171 17.50 85.40 -57.20
N THR A 172 18.42 84.58 -56.70
CA THR A 172 19.79 84.48 -57.22
C THR A 172 20.04 83.18 -57.98
N HIS A 173 19.08 82.26 -57.98
CA HIS A 173 19.20 80.91 -58.54
C HIS A 173 20.43 80.15 -57.99
N GLN A 174 20.78 80.40 -56.73
CA GLN A 174 21.84 79.67 -56.03
C GLN A 174 21.25 78.76 -54.96
N TYR A 175 21.88 77.61 -54.70
CA TYR A 175 21.51 76.73 -53.59
C TYR A 175 22.61 76.64 -52.54
N TYR A 176 22.16 76.46 -51.30
CA TYR A 176 22.97 76.30 -50.09
C TYR A 176 22.57 75.01 -49.36
N PRO A 177 23.48 74.36 -48.62
CA PRO A 177 23.08 73.26 -47.73
C PRO A 177 22.06 73.74 -46.71
N ALA A 178 21.04 72.92 -46.42
CA ALA A 178 19.94 73.29 -45.53
C ALA A 178 20.39 73.61 -44.09
N THR A 179 21.54 73.07 -43.68
CA THR A 179 22.18 73.31 -42.37
C THR A 179 22.93 74.65 -42.28
N ALA A 180 23.19 75.32 -43.40
CA ALA A 180 23.95 76.57 -43.44
C ALA A 180 23.37 77.57 -44.46
N VAL A 181 22.07 77.88 -44.33
CA VAL A 181 21.40 78.90 -45.16
C VAL A 181 21.76 80.30 -44.62
N PRO A 182 22.29 81.21 -45.46
CA PRO A 182 22.58 82.58 -45.03
C PRO A 182 21.32 83.34 -44.58
N ASP A 183 21.45 84.18 -43.55
CA ASP A 183 20.35 85.03 -43.06
C ASP A 183 19.85 86.05 -44.10
N THR A 184 20.68 86.32 -45.12
CA THR A 184 20.33 87.19 -46.26
C THR A 184 19.26 86.60 -47.17
N VAL A 185 19.00 85.30 -47.11
CA VAL A 185 17.95 84.62 -47.89
C VAL A 185 16.64 84.59 -47.09
N PRO A 186 15.64 85.42 -47.40
CA PRO A 186 14.39 85.46 -46.64
C PRO A 186 13.55 84.20 -46.88
N ALA A 187 12.79 83.77 -45.87
CA ALA A 187 11.98 82.55 -45.94
C ALA A 187 11.02 82.50 -47.14
N SER A 188 10.48 83.65 -47.57
CA SER A 188 9.58 83.76 -48.73
C SER A 188 10.26 83.52 -50.08
N ALA A 189 11.60 83.53 -50.15
CA ALA A 189 12.38 83.29 -51.37
C ALA A 189 13.06 81.91 -51.38
N ARG A 190 12.84 81.08 -50.34
CA ARG A 190 13.46 79.77 -50.21
C ARG A 190 12.64 78.70 -50.94
N ALA A 191 13.31 77.90 -51.76
CA ALA A 191 12.78 76.66 -52.33
C ALA A 191 13.58 75.48 -51.75
N SER A 192 12.90 74.49 -51.18
CA SER A 192 13.55 73.33 -50.55
C SER A 192 13.68 72.18 -51.55
N PHE A 193 14.85 71.56 -51.61
CA PHE A 193 15.13 70.40 -52.45
C PHE A 193 15.70 69.26 -51.60
N SER A 194 15.43 68.02 -52.02
CA SER A 194 15.94 66.80 -51.38
C SER A 194 17.45 66.70 -51.42
N ASP A 195 18.07 67.22 -52.47
CA ASP A 195 19.50 67.10 -52.74
C ASP A 195 19.98 68.15 -53.77
N ALA A 196 21.30 68.33 -53.85
CA ALA A 196 21.94 69.27 -54.76
C ALA A 196 21.65 68.98 -56.26
N GLN A 197 21.38 67.72 -56.61
CA GLN A 197 21.12 67.33 -57.99
C GLN A 197 19.69 67.68 -58.41
N ALA A 198 18.72 67.54 -57.50
CA ALA A 198 17.36 68.05 -57.66
C ALA A 198 17.37 69.58 -57.85
N ALA A 199 18.12 70.32 -57.03
CA ALA A 199 18.29 71.77 -57.19
C ALA A 199 18.93 72.13 -58.54
N ALA A 200 19.97 71.40 -58.97
CA ALA A 200 20.62 71.60 -60.27
C ALA A 200 19.68 71.35 -61.44
N SER A 201 18.86 70.29 -61.39
CA SER A 201 17.86 69.99 -62.42
C SER A 201 16.74 71.05 -62.50
N ALA A 202 16.45 71.72 -61.38
CA ALA A 202 15.54 72.86 -61.31
C ALA A 202 16.19 74.19 -61.74
N GLY A 203 17.45 74.17 -62.18
CA GLY A 203 18.18 75.34 -62.70
C GLY A 203 18.90 76.17 -61.63
N PHE A 204 19.12 75.64 -60.43
CA PHE A 204 19.90 76.31 -59.38
C PHE A 204 21.37 75.89 -59.44
N SER A 205 22.28 76.82 -59.19
CA SER A 205 23.73 76.57 -59.18
C SER A 205 24.27 76.55 -57.75
N ALA A 206 25.38 75.84 -57.50
CA ALA A 206 26.02 75.84 -56.18
C ALA A 206 26.48 77.27 -55.83
N ALA A 207 26.14 77.74 -54.64
CA ALA A 207 26.72 78.97 -54.14
C ALA A 207 28.23 78.76 -53.89
N THR A 208 29.08 79.38 -54.71
CA THR A 208 30.53 79.43 -54.46
C THR A 208 30.76 80.26 -53.21
N GLY A 209 31.06 79.59 -52.09
CA GLY A 209 31.47 80.24 -50.86
C GLY A 209 32.65 81.17 -51.12
N GLN A 210 32.51 82.42 -50.70
CA GLN A 210 33.62 83.33 -50.45
C GLN A 210 33.89 83.36 -48.95
#